data_AF-A0A8T5GGP3-F1
#
_entry.id   AF-A0A8T5GGP3-F1
#
_cell.length_a   1.000
_cell.length_b   1.000
_cell.length_c   1.000
_cell.angle_alpha   90.00
_cell.angle_beta   90.00
_cell.angle_gamma   90.00
#
_symmetry.space_group_name_H-M   'P 1'
#
loop_
_entity.id
_entity.type
_entity.pdbx_description
1 polymer ?
#
loop_
_entity_poly.entity_id
_entity_poly.type
_entity_poly.pdbx_seq_one_letter_code
_entity_poly.pdbx_strand_id
1 'polypeptide(L)'
;MRIYKALVTDKNELISFSEQREIFLLIHDTNKDQSSQYLDQMQALLDEMIARGYNTKNIGGLIRDANVLQSIKKYDAVLLNYNKIKEIYDLANLASIKISEITNLINAAGIEGIATPNAKRLLSLANLAFGRGEYALALERLGEAELTLSVETKGEFNWFVFLQNNFYQVMGFIIAVIIGLYLVYLLVHYLLIKRKIKSLDAEADLLLLLIKGAQKNCFVSNKMSIGEYYDALEQFEERMSRVSEGIIEYKSKKGNLFKLSPNTKRLSKEKAEILTLVRETQKDYFDKGTIEARIYETRVKSLTKRLSEIEEAIVVNRVIRTERKTKGVKKLFWRVFYKLFK
;
A
#
# COMPACT_ATOMS: atom_id res chain seq x y z
N MET A 1 -6.77 -88.92 -25.12
CA MET A 1 -5.82 -89.98 -25.55
C MET A 1 -6.47 -90.75 -26.68
N ARG A 2 -5.96 -90.64 -27.91
CA ARG A 2 -6.43 -91.46 -29.04
C ARG A 2 -5.41 -92.56 -29.27
N ILE A 3 -5.85 -93.82 -29.17
CA ILE A 3 -5.02 -94.99 -29.42
C ILE A 3 -5.22 -95.36 -30.88
N TYR A 4 -4.13 -95.35 -31.63
CA TYR A 4 -4.13 -95.77 -33.03
C TYR A 4 -3.43 -97.13 -33.13
N LYS A 5 -4.00 -98.03 -33.92
CA LYS A 5 -3.40 -99.33 -34.24
C LYS A 5 -2.99 -99.28 -35.70
N ALA A 6 -1.70 -99.44 -35.99
CA ALA A 6 -1.19 -99.56 -37.34
C ALA A 6 -0.60 -100.96 -37.55
N LEU A 7 -0.89 -101.56 -38.70
CA LEU A 7 -0.35 -102.84 -39.12
C LEU A 7 1.02 -102.61 -39.75
N VAL A 8 2.06 -103.25 -39.21
CA VAL A 8 3.38 -103.30 -39.84
C VAL A 8 3.46 -104.58 -40.66
N THR A 9 3.61 -104.42 -41.97
CA THR A 9 3.79 -105.50 -42.94
C THR A 9 5.16 -106.15 -42.74
N ASP A 10 5.21 -107.19 -41.92
CA ASP A 10 5.88 -108.47 -42.24
C ASP A 10 5.74 -109.55 -41.15
N LYS A 11 5.23 -109.22 -39.96
CA LYS A 11 4.76 -110.17 -38.94
C LYS A 11 3.54 -109.58 -38.26
N ASN A 12 2.44 -110.34 -38.22
CA ASN A 12 1.09 -109.92 -37.81
C ASN A 12 0.95 -109.55 -36.31
N GLU A 13 1.85 -108.73 -35.76
CA GLU A 13 1.82 -108.27 -34.37
C GLU A 13 1.29 -106.83 -34.28
N LEU A 14 0.25 -106.64 -33.47
CA LEU A 14 -0.37 -105.34 -33.22
C LEU A 14 0.45 -104.56 -32.19
N ILE A 15 1.33 -103.69 -32.65
CA ILE A 15 2.04 -102.75 -31.78
C ILE A 15 1.13 -101.55 -31.54
N SER A 16 0.67 -101.35 -30.29
CA SER A 16 -0.07 -100.15 -29.92
C SER A 16 0.89 -98.98 -29.75
N PHE A 17 0.73 -97.91 -30.51
CA PHE A 17 1.43 -96.66 -30.25
C PHE A 17 0.46 -95.63 -29.65
N SER A 18 0.94 -94.91 -28.64
CA SER A 18 0.21 -93.82 -27.98
C SER A 18 0.79 -92.50 -28.48
N GLU A 19 0.02 -91.76 -29.26
CA GLU A 19 0.37 -90.39 -29.62
C GLU A 19 0.01 -89.46 -28.44
N GLN A 20 1.04 -88.98 -27.73
CA GLN A 20 0.88 -87.84 -26.82
C GLN A 20 1.00 -86.55 -27.63
N ARG A 21 -0.12 -85.83 -27.75
CA ARG A 21 -0.12 -84.43 -28.21
C ARG A 21 -0.17 -83.54 -26.99
N GLU A 22 0.93 -82.87 -26.70
CA GLU A 22 0.94 -81.77 -25.75
C GLU A 22 0.29 -80.55 -26.42
N ILE A 23 -0.88 -80.15 -25.91
CA ILE A 23 -1.55 -78.92 -26.33
C ILE A 23 -1.17 -77.86 -25.31
N PHE A 24 -0.27 -76.97 -25.70
CA PHE A 24 0.08 -75.79 -24.91
C PHE A 24 -0.99 -74.72 -25.12
N LEU A 25 -1.88 -74.54 -24.14
CA LEU A 25 -2.76 -73.38 -24.09
C LEU A 25 -2.00 -72.22 -23.46
N LEU A 26 -1.57 -71.26 -24.28
CA LEU A 26 -1.06 -69.99 -23.79
C LEU A 26 -2.25 -69.03 -23.63
N ILE A 27 -2.58 -68.68 -22.39
CA ILE A 27 -3.59 -67.67 -22.08
C ILE A 27 -2.85 -66.33 -22.02
N HIS A 28 -3.17 -65.44 -22.95
CA HIS A 28 -2.72 -64.05 -22.93
C HIS A 28 -3.83 -63.19 -22.34
N ASP A 29 -3.46 -62.26 -21.48
CA ASP A 29 -4.39 -61.26 -20.95
C ASP A 29 -4.75 -60.23 -22.03
N THR A 30 -3.82 -59.97 -22.94
CA THR A 30 -4.00 -59.04 -24.07
C THR A 30 -4.28 -59.78 -25.37
N ASN A 31 -5.37 -59.42 -26.06
CA ASN A 31 -5.69 -60.00 -27.37
C ASN A 31 -4.98 -59.26 -28.53
N LYS A 32 -4.98 -59.87 -29.72
CA LYS A 32 -4.31 -59.33 -30.91
C LYS A 32 -4.82 -57.92 -31.29
N ASP A 33 -6.13 -57.72 -31.22
CA ASP A 33 -6.78 -56.48 -31.64
C ASP A 33 -6.45 -55.32 -30.69
N GLN A 34 -6.46 -55.57 -29.38
CA GLN A 34 -5.99 -54.63 -28.36
C GLN A 34 -4.53 -54.27 -28.56
N SER A 35 -3.70 -55.27 -28.88
CA SER A 35 -2.29 -55.04 -29.14
C SER A 35 -2.05 -54.18 -30.39
N SER A 36 -2.86 -54.35 -31.44
CA SER A 36 -2.88 -53.46 -32.60
C SER A 36 -3.32 -52.03 -32.23
N GLN A 37 -4.36 -51.88 -31.41
CA GLN A 37 -4.78 -50.57 -30.91
C GLN A 37 -3.67 -49.88 -30.11
N TYR A 38 -2.90 -50.62 -29.30
CA TYR A 38 -1.76 -50.04 -28.59
C TYR A 38 -0.68 -49.53 -29.53
N LEU A 39 -0.37 -50.24 -30.62
CA LEU A 39 0.59 -49.77 -31.63
C LEU A 39 0.11 -48.48 -32.31
N ASP A 40 -1.16 -48.40 -32.68
CA ASP A 40 -1.76 -47.20 -33.27
C ASP A 40 -1.68 -46.01 -32.29
N GLN A 41 -1.98 -46.24 -31.01
CA GLN A 41 -1.87 -45.21 -29.98
C GLN A 41 -0.41 -44.80 -29.71
N MET A 42 0.54 -45.73 -29.69
CA MET A 42 1.96 -45.39 -29.57
C MET A 42 2.41 -44.47 -30.71
N GLN A 43 1.95 -44.73 -31.94
CA GLN A 43 2.27 -43.90 -33.09
C GLN A 43 1.63 -42.51 -32.97
N ALA A 44 0.36 -42.43 -32.55
CA ALA A 44 -0.31 -41.16 -32.30
C ALA A 44 0.42 -40.31 -31.23
N LEU A 45 0.86 -40.94 -30.14
CA LEU A 45 1.65 -40.27 -29.09
C LEU A 45 3.00 -39.78 -29.65
N LEU A 46 3.69 -40.60 -30.45
CA LEU A 46 4.93 -40.20 -31.10
C LEU A 46 4.74 -39.00 -32.03
N ASP A 47 3.70 -39.02 -32.86
CA ASP A 47 3.39 -37.95 -33.82
C ASP A 47 3.08 -36.64 -33.10
N GLU A 48 2.33 -36.70 -31.99
CA GLU A 48 2.07 -35.52 -31.16
C GLU A 48 3.35 -34.98 -30.51
N MET A 49 4.21 -35.85 -29.99
CA MET A 49 5.51 -35.44 -29.43
C MET A 49 6.38 -34.77 -30.50
N ILE A 50 6.39 -35.29 -31.73
CA ILE A 50 7.10 -34.66 -32.86
C ILE A 50 6.49 -33.29 -33.17
N ALA A 51 5.15 -33.19 -33.23
CA ALA A 51 4.46 -31.93 -33.50
C ALA A 51 4.75 -30.85 -32.45
N ARG A 52 4.94 -31.24 -31.18
CA ARG A 52 5.33 -30.37 -30.08
C ARG A 52 6.84 -30.12 -29.99
N GLY A 53 7.64 -30.75 -30.86
CA GLY A 53 9.10 -30.60 -30.88
C GLY A 53 9.82 -31.30 -29.72
N TYR A 54 9.21 -32.32 -29.13
CA TYR A 54 9.81 -33.10 -28.04
C TYR A 54 10.85 -34.09 -28.59
N ASN A 55 11.83 -34.45 -27.76
CA ASN A 55 12.84 -35.44 -28.14
C ASN A 55 12.26 -36.87 -28.11
N THR A 56 12.19 -37.51 -29.28
CA THR A 56 11.56 -38.82 -29.45
C THR A 56 12.55 -39.96 -29.71
N LYS A 57 13.86 -39.72 -29.54
CA LYS A 57 14.92 -40.67 -29.92
C LYS A 57 14.74 -42.06 -29.30
N ASN A 58 14.33 -42.13 -28.03
CA ASN A 58 14.16 -43.39 -27.30
C ASN A 58 12.81 -44.07 -27.60
N ILE A 59 11.79 -43.32 -28.01
CA ILE A 59 10.43 -43.83 -28.28
C ILE A 59 10.40 -44.61 -29.59
N GLY A 60 11.09 -44.13 -30.63
CA GLY A 60 11.18 -44.85 -31.90
C GLY A 60 11.85 -46.23 -31.79
N GLY A 61 12.70 -46.44 -30.77
CA GLY A 61 13.21 -47.78 -30.42
C GLY A 61 12.09 -48.68 -29.86
N LEU A 62 11.37 -48.19 -28.85
CA LEU A 62 10.29 -48.93 -28.19
C LEU A 62 9.16 -49.32 -29.13
N ILE A 63 8.80 -48.46 -30.09
CA ILE A 63 7.78 -48.76 -31.11
C ILE A 63 8.27 -49.85 -32.07
N ARG A 64 9.54 -49.80 -32.52
CA ARG A 64 10.10 -50.87 -33.35
C ARG A 64 10.12 -52.20 -32.61
N ASP A 65 10.53 -52.20 -31.34
CA ASP A 65 10.52 -53.38 -30.50
C ASP A 65 9.10 -53.93 -30.30
N ALA A 66 8.11 -53.04 -30.09
CA ALA A 66 6.71 -53.42 -29.97
C ALA A 66 6.16 -54.08 -31.25
N ASN A 67 6.53 -53.56 -32.43
CA ASN A 67 6.16 -54.18 -33.72
C ASN A 67 6.75 -55.59 -33.88
N VAL A 68 8.02 -55.78 -33.47
CA VAL A 68 8.65 -57.11 -33.47
C VAL A 68 7.92 -58.05 -32.50
N LEU A 69 7.63 -57.59 -31.27
CA LEU A 69 6.90 -58.35 -30.26
C LEU A 69 5.49 -58.77 -30.73
N GLN A 70 4.80 -57.89 -31.45
CA GLN A 70 3.51 -58.18 -32.08
C GLN A 70 3.63 -59.31 -33.10
N SER A 71 4.67 -59.29 -33.95
CA SER A 71 4.89 -60.32 -34.99
C SER A 71 5.12 -61.72 -34.41
N ILE A 72 5.76 -61.79 -33.23
CA ILE A 72 6.02 -63.05 -32.50
C ILE A 72 4.91 -63.41 -31.49
N LYS A 73 3.76 -62.73 -31.59
CA LYS A 73 2.55 -62.96 -30.77
C LYS A 73 2.76 -62.75 -29.25
N LYS A 74 3.69 -61.90 -28.85
CA LYS A 74 3.92 -61.52 -27.44
C LYS A 74 3.15 -60.25 -27.08
N TYR A 75 1.82 -60.35 -27.02
CA TYR A 75 0.92 -59.19 -26.86
C TYR A 75 1.10 -58.46 -25.53
N ASP A 76 1.32 -59.18 -24.42
CA ASP A 76 1.50 -58.55 -23.10
C ASP A 76 2.77 -57.69 -23.03
N ALA A 77 3.81 -58.03 -23.81
CA ALA A 77 5.02 -57.23 -23.91
C ALA A 77 4.82 -55.94 -24.73
N VAL A 78 3.88 -55.94 -25.68
CA VAL A 78 3.46 -54.73 -26.41
C VAL A 78 2.79 -53.75 -25.45
N LEU A 79 1.92 -54.24 -24.56
CA LEU A 79 1.30 -53.42 -23.50
C LEU A 79 2.35 -52.80 -22.56
N LEU A 80 3.41 -53.55 -22.19
CA LEU A 80 4.49 -52.99 -21.37
C LEU A 80 5.23 -51.85 -22.09
N ASN A 81 5.49 -51.98 -23.39
CA ASN A 81 6.09 -50.90 -24.17
C ASN A 81 5.14 -49.70 -24.32
N TYR A 82 3.84 -49.95 -24.47
CA TYR A 82 2.81 -48.92 -24.53
C TYR A 82 2.82 -48.09 -23.25
N ASN A 83 2.75 -48.75 -22.09
CA ASN A 83 2.73 -48.09 -20.79
C ASN A 83 3.99 -47.25 -20.56
N LYS A 84 5.16 -47.74 -20.98
CA LYS A 84 6.42 -46.97 -20.92
C LYS A 84 6.39 -45.72 -21.80
N ILE A 85 5.90 -45.84 -23.05
CA ILE A 85 5.79 -44.69 -23.96
C ILE A 85 4.80 -43.68 -23.40
N LYS A 86 3.67 -44.15 -22.89
CA LYS A 86 2.66 -43.31 -22.25
C LYS A 86 3.21 -42.56 -21.03
N GLU A 87 3.95 -43.24 -20.17
CA GLU A 87 4.63 -42.60 -19.03
C GLU A 87 5.62 -41.52 -19.49
N ILE A 88 6.46 -41.81 -20.50
CA ILE A 88 7.39 -40.83 -21.08
C ILE A 88 6.63 -39.60 -21.63
N TYR A 89 5.53 -39.84 -22.34
CA TYR A 89 4.67 -38.79 -22.89
C TYR A 89 4.04 -37.92 -21.79
N ASP A 90 3.49 -38.55 -20.75
CA ASP A 90 2.87 -37.86 -19.62
C ASP A 90 3.90 -36.99 -18.87
N LEU A 91 5.11 -37.53 -18.64
CA LEU A 91 6.21 -36.79 -18.05
C LEU A 91 6.66 -35.61 -18.92
N ALA A 92 6.74 -35.79 -20.24
CA ALA A 92 7.10 -34.72 -21.17
C ALA A 92 6.08 -33.59 -21.15
N ASN A 93 4.78 -33.91 -21.17
CA ASN A 93 3.72 -32.92 -21.10
C ASN A 93 3.75 -32.14 -19.78
N LEU A 94 3.87 -32.86 -18.65
CA LEU A 94 3.95 -32.22 -17.34
C LEU A 94 5.17 -31.30 -17.23
N ALA A 95 6.32 -31.75 -17.72
CA ALA A 95 7.54 -30.94 -17.72
C ALA A 95 7.39 -29.69 -18.58
N SER A 96 6.79 -29.81 -19.77
CA SER A 96 6.55 -28.67 -20.67
C SER A 96 5.64 -27.62 -20.02
N ILE A 97 4.61 -28.03 -19.30
CA ILE A 97 3.71 -27.12 -18.56
C ILE A 97 4.48 -26.41 -17.45
N LYS A 98 5.20 -27.16 -16.59
CA LYS A 98 5.99 -26.60 -15.49
C LYS A 98 7.10 -25.66 -15.96
N ILE A 99 7.75 -25.94 -17.09
CA ILE A 99 8.74 -25.03 -17.70
C ILE A 99 8.09 -23.68 -18.00
N SER A 100 6.90 -23.67 -18.61
CA SER A 100 6.17 -22.43 -18.93
C SER A 100 5.78 -21.66 -17.67
N GLU A 101 5.22 -22.36 -16.67
CA GLU A 101 4.82 -21.76 -15.40
C GLU A 101 6.00 -21.10 -14.67
N ILE A 102 7.09 -21.83 -14.49
CA ILE A 102 8.29 -21.32 -13.79
C ILE A 102 8.92 -20.17 -14.58
N THR A 103 8.91 -20.23 -15.92
CA THR A 103 9.39 -19.12 -16.76
C THR A 103 8.56 -17.85 -16.53
N ASN A 104 7.24 -17.98 -16.49
CA ASN A 104 6.34 -16.85 -16.24
C ASN A 104 6.56 -16.25 -14.84
N LEU A 105 6.74 -17.08 -13.82
CA LEU A 105 7.02 -16.63 -12.46
C LEU A 105 8.38 -15.91 -12.35
N ILE A 106 9.42 -16.44 -12.99
CA ILE A 106 10.73 -15.79 -13.05
C ILE A 106 10.65 -14.43 -13.74
N ASN A 107 9.87 -14.33 -14.82
CA ASN A 107 9.67 -13.06 -15.53
C ASN A 107 8.88 -12.05 -14.70
N ALA A 108 7.82 -12.48 -14.01
CA ALA A 108 7.05 -11.65 -13.11
C ALA A 108 7.93 -11.08 -11.97
N ALA A 109 8.73 -11.94 -11.33
CA ALA A 109 9.72 -11.50 -10.34
C ALA A 109 10.72 -10.49 -10.93
N GLY A 110 11.16 -10.70 -12.18
CA GLY A 110 12.02 -9.76 -12.88
C GLY A 110 11.40 -8.38 -13.13
N ILE A 111 10.10 -8.32 -13.45
CA ILE A 111 9.33 -7.07 -13.60
C ILE A 111 9.23 -6.32 -12.26
N GLU A 112 9.12 -7.06 -11.16
CA GLU A 112 9.15 -6.52 -9.80
C GLU A 112 10.57 -6.13 -9.34
N GLY A 113 11.59 -6.35 -10.18
CA GLY A 113 12.98 -6.04 -9.87
C GLY A 113 13.62 -6.99 -8.86
N ILE A 114 13.09 -8.19 -8.72
CA ILE A 114 13.60 -9.25 -7.85
C ILE A 114 14.54 -10.14 -8.67
N ALA A 115 15.77 -10.29 -8.20
CA ALA A 115 16.77 -11.11 -8.87
C ALA A 115 16.59 -12.60 -8.51
N THR A 116 16.49 -13.46 -9.53
CA THR A 116 16.27 -14.91 -9.38
C THR A 116 17.37 -15.75 -10.05
N PRO A 117 18.65 -15.54 -9.70
CA PRO A 117 19.78 -16.15 -10.42
C PRO A 117 19.79 -17.68 -10.29
N ASN A 118 19.47 -18.25 -9.13
CA ASN A 118 19.54 -19.70 -8.93
C ASN A 118 18.35 -20.41 -9.57
N ALA A 119 17.14 -19.84 -9.45
CA ALA A 119 15.97 -20.39 -10.14
C ALA A 119 16.17 -20.40 -11.66
N LYS A 120 16.72 -19.33 -12.25
CA LYS A 120 17.08 -19.28 -13.68
C LYS A 120 18.09 -20.35 -14.07
N ARG A 121 19.11 -20.58 -13.24
CA ARG A 121 20.11 -21.63 -13.46
C ARG A 121 19.47 -23.03 -13.45
N LEU A 122 18.61 -23.32 -12.48
CA LEU A 122 17.91 -24.61 -12.38
C LEU A 122 16.93 -24.83 -13.53
N LEU A 123 16.20 -23.80 -13.95
CA LEU A 123 15.34 -23.85 -15.15
C LEU A 123 16.16 -24.16 -16.42
N SER A 124 17.36 -23.58 -16.56
CA SER A 124 18.27 -23.89 -17.67
C SER A 124 18.70 -25.36 -17.66
N LEU A 125 19.05 -25.91 -16.49
CA LEU A 125 19.38 -27.33 -16.34
C LEU A 125 18.19 -28.24 -16.67
N ALA A 126 16.97 -27.86 -16.25
CA ALA A 126 15.75 -28.57 -16.59
C ALA A 126 15.49 -28.57 -18.11
N ASN A 127 15.67 -27.43 -18.79
CA ASN A 127 15.53 -27.33 -20.24
C ASN A 127 16.55 -28.21 -20.98
N LEU A 128 17.78 -28.30 -20.49
CA LEU A 128 18.79 -29.21 -21.05
C LEU A 128 18.39 -30.69 -20.87
N ALA A 129 17.92 -31.09 -19.69
CA ALA A 129 17.42 -32.43 -19.45
C ALA A 129 16.20 -32.76 -20.34
N PHE A 130 15.25 -31.82 -20.45
CA PHE A 130 14.09 -31.92 -21.33
C PHE A 130 14.49 -32.10 -22.80
N GLY A 131 15.43 -31.29 -23.28
CA GLY A 131 15.95 -31.39 -24.66
C GLY A 131 16.66 -32.72 -24.94
N ARG A 132 17.23 -33.36 -23.92
CA ARG A 132 17.82 -34.71 -24.02
C ARG A 132 16.79 -35.85 -23.95
N GLY A 133 15.52 -35.55 -23.68
CA GLY A 133 14.47 -36.55 -23.45
C GLY A 133 14.49 -37.17 -22.06
N GLU A 134 15.23 -36.59 -21.11
CA GLU A 134 15.31 -37.04 -19.71
C GLU A 134 14.20 -36.36 -18.88
N TYR A 135 12.93 -36.62 -19.22
CA TYR A 135 11.79 -35.87 -18.67
C TYR A 135 11.62 -36.01 -17.15
N ALA A 136 11.91 -37.19 -16.58
CA ALA A 136 11.87 -37.39 -15.13
C ALA A 136 12.89 -36.50 -14.40
N LEU A 137 14.12 -36.42 -14.92
CA LEU A 137 15.15 -35.53 -14.38
C LEU A 137 14.80 -34.06 -14.58
N ALA A 138 14.21 -33.70 -15.72
CA ALA A 138 13.72 -32.35 -15.96
C ALA A 138 12.69 -31.94 -14.90
N LEU A 139 11.74 -32.82 -14.56
CA LEU A 139 10.75 -32.57 -13.52
C LEU A 139 11.35 -32.40 -12.13
N GLU A 140 12.34 -33.21 -11.76
CA GLU A 140 13.06 -33.06 -10.51
C GLU A 140 13.72 -31.67 -10.42
N ARG A 141 14.41 -31.25 -11.49
CA ARG A 141 15.03 -29.91 -11.57
C ARG A 141 14.02 -28.77 -11.57
N LEU A 142 12.84 -28.96 -12.16
CA LEU A 142 11.75 -27.99 -12.11
C LEU A 142 11.20 -27.85 -10.69
N GLY A 143 11.06 -28.95 -9.95
CA GLY A 143 10.70 -28.91 -8.53
C GLY A 143 11.71 -28.14 -7.67
N GLU A 144 13.01 -28.39 -7.89
CA GLU A 144 14.07 -27.62 -7.24
C GLU A 144 14.02 -26.13 -7.62
N ALA A 145 13.77 -25.82 -8.90
CA ALA A 145 13.67 -24.45 -9.40
C ALA A 145 12.49 -23.72 -8.77
N GLU A 146 11.33 -24.36 -8.64
CA GLU A 146 10.12 -23.82 -8.02
C GLU A 146 10.32 -23.50 -6.52
N LEU A 147 10.94 -24.43 -5.79
CA LEU A 147 11.28 -24.22 -4.38
C LEU A 147 12.31 -23.10 -4.22
N THR A 148 13.34 -23.09 -5.06
CA THR A 148 14.38 -22.05 -5.03
C THR A 148 13.80 -20.69 -5.38
N LEU A 149 12.94 -20.62 -6.39
CA LEU A 149 12.25 -19.39 -6.77
C LEU A 149 11.44 -18.85 -5.61
N SER A 150 10.67 -19.71 -4.94
CA SER A 150 9.88 -19.34 -3.76
C SER A 150 10.76 -18.76 -2.65
N VAL A 151 11.97 -19.30 -2.45
CA VAL A 151 12.94 -18.77 -1.46
C VAL A 151 13.54 -17.44 -1.93
N GLU A 152 13.93 -17.32 -3.20
CA GLU A 152 14.51 -16.09 -3.76
C GLU A 152 13.51 -14.94 -3.84
N THR A 153 12.22 -15.20 -4.04
CA THR A 153 11.18 -14.17 -4.11
C THR A 153 10.60 -13.79 -2.74
N LYS A 154 10.63 -14.71 -1.77
CA LYS A 154 9.96 -14.48 -0.49
C LYS A 154 10.78 -13.55 0.40
N GLY A 155 10.26 -12.34 0.59
CA GLY A 155 10.85 -11.34 1.47
C GLY A 155 11.75 -10.32 0.75
N GLU A 156 12.04 -10.54 -0.53
CA GLU A 156 12.69 -9.55 -1.37
C GLU A 156 11.66 -8.50 -1.81
N PHE A 157 11.90 -7.25 -1.46
CA PHE A 157 11.07 -6.12 -1.87
C PHE A 157 11.94 -5.00 -2.44
N ASN A 158 11.80 -4.74 -3.73
CA ASN A 158 12.55 -3.70 -4.39
C ASN A 158 11.83 -2.35 -4.28
N TRP A 159 12.21 -1.56 -3.27
CA TRP A 159 11.66 -0.22 -3.02
C TRP A 159 11.76 0.71 -4.23
N PHE A 160 12.80 0.60 -5.06
CA PHE A 160 12.98 1.46 -6.22
C PHE A 160 11.94 1.17 -7.31
N VAL A 161 11.73 -0.11 -7.64
CA VAL A 161 10.72 -0.52 -8.62
C VAL A 161 9.32 -0.19 -8.12
N PHE A 162 9.05 -0.41 -6.83
CA PHE A 162 7.79 -0.01 -6.22
C PHE A 162 7.52 1.49 -6.35
N LEU A 163 8.52 2.33 -6.08
CA LEU A 163 8.40 3.79 -6.20
C LEU A 163 8.18 4.23 -7.64
N GLN A 164 8.88 3.61 -8.60
CA GLN A 164 8.74 3.94 -10.02
C GLN A 164 7.35 3.56 -10.54
N ASN A 165 6.87 2.36 -10.19
CA ASN A 165 5.57 1.87 -10.64
C ASN A 165 4.40 2.61 -9.97
N ASN A 166 4.58 3.08 -8.74
CA ASN A 166 3.52 3.71 -7.94
C ASN A 166 3.78 5.20 -7.65
N PHE A 167 4.55 5.89 -8.50
CA PHE A 167 5.02 7.26 -8.23
C PHE A 167 3.89 8.24 -7.86
N TYR A 168 2.80 8.24 -8.62
CA TYR A 168 1.65 9.13 -8.37
C TYR A 168 0.95 8.82 -7.04
N GLN A 169 0.85 7.55 -6.66
CA GLN A 169 0.22 7.15 -5.40
C GLN A 169 1.08 7.55 -4.21
N VAL A 170 2.39 7.33 -4.28
CA VAL A 170 3.36 7.75 -3.26
C VAL A 170 3.36 9.27 -3.09
N MET A 171 3.36 10.02 -4.19
CA MET A 171 3.25 11.48 -4.15
C MET A 171 1.93 11.96 -3.55
N GLY A 172 0.81 11.36 -3.93
CA GLY A 172 -0.49 11.65 -3.35
C GLY A 172 -0.52 11.40 -1.84
N PHE A 173 0.05 10.29 -1.40
CA PHE A 173 0.17 9.96 0.02
C PHE A 173 1.04 10.97 0.78
N ILE A 174 2.20 11.35 0.24
CA ILE A 174 3.08 12.35 0.87
C ILE A 174 2.37 13.70 1.01
N ILE A 175 1.67 14.16 -0.03
CA ILE A 175 0.89 15.40 0.01
C ILE A 175 -0.22 15.30 1.07
N ALA A 176 -0.93 14.17 1.13
CA ALA A 176 -1.96 13.94 2.13
C ALA A 176 -1.41 13.95 3.56
N VAL A 177 -0.24 13.34 3.79
CA VAL A 177 0.46 13.37 5.09
C VAL A 177 0.85 14.80 5.46
N ILE A 178 1.41 15.58 4.53
CA ILE A 178 1.79 16.98 4.78
C ILE A 178 0.56 17.82 5.16
N ILE A 179 -0.54 17.68 4.41
CA ILE A 179 -1.80 18.38 4.70
C ILE A 179 -2.34 17.94 6.06
N GLY A 180 -2.34 16.64 6.34
CA GLY A 180 -2.79 16.07 7.61
C GLY A 180 -2.00 16.61 8.80
N LEU A 181 -0.67 16.58 8.72
CA LEU A 181 0.21 17.13 9.75
C LEU A 181 -0.03 18.63 9.96
N TYR A 182 -0.24 19.39 8.88
CA TYR A 182 -0.55 20.80 8.96
C TYR A 182 -1.90 21.08 9.64
N LEU A 183 -2.93 20.29 9.35
CA LEU A 183 -4.24 20.41 9.99
C LEU A 183 -4.19 20.06 11.48
N VAL A 184 -3.47 18.99 11.85
CA VAL A 184 -3.25 18.62 13.25
C VAL A 184 -2.50 19.73 13.99
N TYR A 185 -1.46 20.29 13.40
CA TYR A 185 -0.73 21.44 13.95
C TYR A 185 -1.67 22.63 14.22
N LEU A 186 -2.51 23.01 13.24
CA LEU A 186 -3.46 24.09 13.41
C LEU A 186 -4.47 23.82 14.53
N LEU A 187 -4.97 22.58 14.64
CA LEU A 187 -5.93 22.19 15.67
C LEU A 187 -5.31 22.26 17.07
N VAL A 188 -4.10 21.70 17.24
CA VAL A 188 -3.36 21.76 18.52
C VAL A 188 -3.10 23.22 18.90
N HIS A 189 -2.63 24.03 17.97
CA HIS A 189 -2.35 25.44 18.22
C HIS A 189 -3.62 26.23 18.58
N TYR A 190 -4.76 25.94 17.93
CA TYR A 190 -6.06 26.50 18.29
C TYR A 190 -6.46 26.15 19.72
N LEU A 191 -6.32 24.87 20.11
CA LEU A 191 -6.66 24.40 21.45
C LEU A 191 -5.77 25.04 22.51
N LEU A 192 -4.47 25.18 22.26
CA LEU A 192 -3.54 25.86 23.18
C LEU A 192 -3.91 27.33 23.37
N ILE A 193 -4.19 28.07 22.29
CA ILE A 193 -4.65 29.46 22.39
C ILE A 193 -5.95 29.54 23.18
N LYS A 194 -6.93 28.67 22.90
CA LYS A 194 -8.22 28.65 23.62
C LYS A 194 -8.04 28.38 25.12
N ARG A 195 -7.20 27.42 25.48
CA ARG A 195 -6.86 27.12 26.89
C ARG A 195 -6.20 28.33 27.56
N LYS A 196 -5.29 29.02 26.87
CA LYS A 196 -4.60 30.18 27.43
C LYS A 196 -5.55 31.36 27.66
N ILE A 197 -6.47 31.64 26.73
CA ILE A 197 -7.52 32.65 26.92
C ILE A 197 -8.36 32.30 28.17
N LYS A 198 -8.85 31.06 28.27
CA LYS A 198 -9.65 30.63 29.43
C LYS A 198 -8.90 30.76 30.76
N SER A 199 -7.59 30.46 30.77
CA SER A 199 -6.75 30.63 31.95
C SER A 199 -6.59 32.10 32.35
N LEU A 200 -6.46 33.00 31.38
CA LEU A 200 -6.35 34.44 31.64
C LEU A 200 -7.69 35.03 32.10
N ASP A 201 -8.82 34.58 31.53
CA ASP A 201 -10.15 34.98 31.99
C ASP A 201 -10.38 34.56 33.45
N ALA A 202 -10.04 33.31 33.82
CA ALA A 202 -10.13 32.84 35.20
C ALA A 202 -9.22 33.62 36.17
N GLU A 203 -8.05 34.04 35.70
CA GLU A 203 -7.15 34.88 36.47
C GLU A 203 -7.72 36.29 36.68
N ALA A 204 -8.35 36.87 35.65
CA ALA A 204 -9.04 38.15 35.77
C ALA A 204 -10.19 38.10 36.79
N ASP A 205 -10.97 37.01 36.80
CA ASP A 205 -12.05 36.82 37.77
C ASP A 205 -11.51 36.71 39.20
N LEU A 206 -10.39 36.00 39.39
CA LEU A 206 -9.74 35.89 40.70
C LEU A 206 -9.21 37.24 41.20
N LEU A 207 -8.59 38.03 40.32
CA LEU A 207 -8.12 39.38 40.68
C LEU A 207 -9.28 40.29 41.10
N LEU A 208 -10.44 40.21 40.42
CA LEU A 208 -11.63 40.95 40.84
C LEU A 208 -12.12 40.53 42.22
N LEU A 209 -12.07 39.24 42.55
CA LEU A 209 -12.41 38.75 43.89
C LEU A 209 -11.41 39.24 44.95
N LEU A 210 -10.11 39.26 44.64
CA LEU A 210 -9.09 39.78 45.54
C LEU A 210 -9.26 41.28 45.83
N ILE A 211 -9.56 42.08 44.80
CA ILE A 211 -9.84 43.51 44.95
C ILE A 211 -11.05 43.73 45.88
N LYS A 212 -12.16 43.02 45.62
CA LYS A 212 -13.36 43.07 46.49
C LYS A 212 -13.05 42.64 47.93
N GLY A 213 -12.19 41.63 48.10
CA GLY A 213 -11.71 41.18 49.40
C GLY A 213 -10.89 42.24 50.14
N ALA A 214 -9.95 42.89 49.45
CA ALA A 214 -9.13 43.98 49.99
C ALA A 214 -10.00 45.18 50.42
N GLN A 215 -10.98 45.56 49.59
CA GLN A 215 -11.96 46.60 49.93
C GLN A 215 -12.76 46.27 51.18
N LYS A 216 -13.29 45.05 51.28
CA LYS A 216 -14.04 44.62 52.46
C LYS A 216 -13.17 44.62 53.71
N ASN A 217 -11.89 44.24 53.59
CA ASN A 217 -10.96 44.24 54.71
C ASN A 217 -10.62 45.66 55.19
N CYS A 218 -10.43 46.60 54.26
CA CYS A 218 -10.12 48.00 54.57
C CYS A 218 -11.35 48.75 55.10
N PHE A 219 -12.47 48.74 54.37
CA PHE A 219 -13.61 49.65 54.63
C PHE A 219 -14.70 49.08 55.54
N VAL A 220 -14.81 47.75 55.64
CA VAL A 220 -15.85 47.11 56.46
C VAL A 220 -15.27 46.50 57.72
N SER A 221 -14.15 45.78 57.57
CA SER A 221 -13.58 44.99 58.67
C SER A 221 -12.51 45.73 59.48
N ASN A 222 -12.03 46.89 59.02
CA ASN A 222 -10.88 47.62 59.59
C ASN A 222 -9.65 46.71 59.85
N LYS A 223 -9.44 45.69 59.01
CA LYS A 223 -8.34 44.72 59.13
C LYS A 223 -7.08 45.10 58.36
N MET A 224 -7.15 46.18 57.58
CA MET A 224 -6.10 46.64 56.68
C MET A 224 -6.10 48.16 56.72
N SER A 225 -4.92 48.77 56.79
CA SER A 225 -4.78 50.22 56.72
C SER A 225 -5.07 50.73 55.30
N ILE A 226 -5.40 52.02 55.19
CA ILE A 226 -5.66 52.65 53.90
C ILE A 226 -4.43 52.58 52.98
N GLY A 227 -3.22 52.73 53.54
CA GLY A 227 -1.97 52.62 52.78
C GLY A 227 -1.78 51.21 52.21
N GLU A 228 -1.88 50.18 53.04
CA GLU A 228 -1.78 48.78 52.60
C GLU A 228 -2.83 48.41 51.55
N TYR A 229 -4.03 48.99 51.66
CA TYR A 229 -5.07 48.83 50.64
C TYR A 229 -4.66 49.41 49.29
N TYR A 230 -4.12 50.63 49.25
CA TYR A 230 -3.67 51.24 48.01
C TYR A 230 -2.50 50.48 47.38
N ASP A 231 -1.55 50.01 48.19
CA ASP A 231 -0.41 49.21 47.72
C ASP A 231 -0.88 47.88 47.11
N ALA A 232 -1.81 47.19 47.76
CA ALA A 232 -2.39 45.95 47.23
C ALA A 232 -3.21 46.21 45.95
N LEU A 233 -3.97 47.30 45.91
CA LEU A 233 -4.77 47.69 44.76
C LEU A 233 -3.89 47.97 43.54
N GLU A 234 -2.78 48.70 43.71
CA GLU A 234 -1.83 48.98 42.63
C GLU A 234 -1.26 47.68 42.02
N GLN A 235 -0.89 46.71 42.87
CA GLN A 235 -0.40 45.41 42.40
C GLN A 235 -1.47 44.63 41.62
N PHE A 236 -2.72 44.64 42.10
CA PHE A 236 -3.82 43.98 41.39
C PHE A 236 -4.15 44.66 40.06
N GLU A 237 -4.10 46.00 40.01
CA GLU A 237 -4.30 46.77 38.78
C GLU A 237 -3.21 46.48 37.75
N GLU A 238 -1.94 46.46 38.15
CA GLU A 238 -0.83 46.13 37.27
C GLU A 238 -1.01 44.71 36.70
N ARG A 239 -1.36 43.75 37.55
CA ARG A 239 -1.62 42.37 37.11
C ARG A 239 -2.82 42.27 36.18
N MET A 240 -3.91 42.99 36.48
CA MET A 240 -5.12 43.04 35.64
C MET A 240 -4.80 43.60 34.25
N SER A 241 -3.98 44.65 34.17
CA SER A 241 -3.53 45.22 32.89
C SER A 241 -2.80 44.17 32.05
N ARG A 242 -1.84 43.45 32.64
CA ARG A 242 -1.09 42.38 31.95
C ARG A 242 -2.00 41.24 31.49
N VAL A 243 -2.99 40.85 32.31
CA VAL A 243 -3.97 39.80 31.95
C VAL A 243 -4.84 40.26 30.78
N SER A 244 -5.33 41.51 30.81
CA SER A 244 -6.12 42.10 29.74
C SER A 244 -5.35 42.15 28.42
N GLU A 245 -4.09 42.61 28.45
CA GLU A 245 -3.20 42.61 27.28
C GLU A 245 -2.99 41.19 26.73
N GLY A 246 -2.77 40.22 27.61
CA GLY A 246 -2.66 38.81 27.22
C GLY A 246 -3.92 38.29 26.53
N ILE A 247 -5.11 38.59 27.05
CA ILE A 247 -6.38 38.16 26.44
C ILE A 247 -6.50 38.73 25.03
N ILE A 248 -6.20 40.02 24.85
CA ILE A 248 -6.20 40.71 23.56
C ILE A 248 -5.22 40.03 22.60
N GLU A 249 -3.99 39.78 23.06
CA GLU A 249 -2.94 39.15 22.24
C GLU A 249 -3.37 37.75 21.78
N TYR A 250 -3.87 36.90 22.68
CA TYR A 250 -4.27 35.54 22.33
C TYR A 250 -5.55 35.49 21.49
N LYS A 251 -6.51 36.41 21.69
CA LYS A 251 -7.67 36.56 20.79
C LYS A 251 -7.24 36.98 19.39
N SER A 252 -6.30 37.92 19.28
CA SER A 252 -5.70 38.29 17.99
C SER A 252 -4.99 37.10 17.33
N LYS A 253 -4.17 36.35 18.08
CA LYS A 253 -3.53 35.11 17.59
C LYS A 253 -4.55 34.07 17.11
N LYS A 254 -5.67 33.92 17.82
CA LYS A 254 -6.78 33.01 17.44
C LYS A 254 -7.41 33.42 16.11
N GLY A 255 -7.75 34.69 15.94
CA GLY A 255 -8.30 35.23 14.69
C GLY A 255 -7.30 35.16 13.53
N ASN A 256 -6.01 35.18 13.84
CA ASN A 256 -4.92 35.14 12.87
C ASN A 256 -4.42 33.73 12.51
N LEU A 257 -4.93 32.69 13.18
CA LEU A 257 -4.48 31.31 13.01
C LEU A 257 -4.76 30.78 11.60
N PHE A 258 -5.97 31.07 11.10
CA PHE A 258 -6.40 30.70 9.74
C PHE A 258 -6.18 31.90 8.80
N LYS A 259 -4.95 32.07 8.29
CA LYS A 259 -4.55 33.15 7.36
C LYS A 259 -5.22 33.07 5.97
N LEU A 260 -6.36 32.40 5.86
CA LEU A 260 -7.12 32.21 4.62
C LEU A 260 -7.78 33.51 4.15
N SER A 261 -8.07 34.44 5.08
CA SER A 261 -8.68 35.73 4.75
C SER A 261 -7.63 36.82 4.47
N PRO A 262 -7.86 37.73 3.51
CA PRO A 262 -7.00 38.87 3.27
C PRO A 262 -6.83 39.73 4.55
N ASN A 263 -5.61 40.22 4.81
CA ASN A 263 -5.26 40.97 6.04
C ASN A 263 -6.29 42.05 6.45
N THR A 264 -6.89 42.76 5.50
CA THR A 264 -7.90 43.79 5.79
C THR A 264 -9.18 43.23 6.41
N LYS A 265 -9.68 42.07 5.92
CA LYS A 265 -10.87 41.42 6.47
C LYS A 265 -10.61 40.84 7.86
N ARG A 266 -9.35 40.49 8.12
CA ARG A 266 -8.89 39.95 9.40
C ARG A 266 -8.81 41.05 10.46
N LEU A 267 -8.16 42.16 10.13
CA LEU A 267 -8.08 43.34 11.00
C LEU A 267 -9.47 43.94 11.27
N SER A 268 -10.40 43.90 10.30
CA SER A 268 -11.78 44.34 10.54
C SER A 268 -12.54 43.42 11.50
N LYS A 269 -12.28 42.11 11.48
CA LYS A 269 -12.86 41.17 12.46
C LYS A 269 -12.28 41.41 13.85
N GLU A 270 -10.97 41.58 13.96
CA GLU A 270 -10.30 41.92 15.22
C GLU A 270 -10.84 43.24 15.80
N LYS A 271 -11.03 44.25 14.94
CA LYS A 271 -11.69 45.52 15.32
C LYS A 271 -13.09 45.28 15.90
N ALA A 272 -13.91 44.48 15.23
CA ALA A 272 -15.26 44.17 15.70
C ALA A 272 -15.25 43.44 17.04
N GLU A 273 -14.34 42.48 17.24
CA GLU A 273 -14.16 41.76 18.51
C GLU A 273 -13.72 42.69 19.66
N ILE A 274 -12.80 43.63 19.40
CA ILE A 274 -12.40 44.61 20.42
C ILE A 274 -13.54 45.55 20.77
N LEU A 275 -14.32 46.00 19.77
CA LEU A 275 -15.51 46.81 20.02
C LEU A 275 -16.55 46.05 20.86
N THR A 276 -16.71 44.74 20.67
CA THR A 276 -17.57 43.94 21.55
C THR A 276 -17.03 43.88 22.97
N LEU A 277 -15.71 43.75 23.16
CA LEU A 277 -15.10 43.75 24.50
C LEU A 277 -15.23 45.10 25.22
N VAL A 278 -15.13 46.21 24.48
CA VAL A 278 -15.37 47.56 25.03
C VAL A 278 -16.82 47.65 25.52
N ARG A 279 -17.79 47.20 24.72
CA ARG A 279 -19.22 47.20 25.11
C ARG A 279 -19.51 46.29 26.30
N GLU A 280 -18.90 45.10 26.34
CA GLU A 280 -19.02 44.19 27.48
C GLU A 280 -18.46 44.83 28.76
N THR A 281 -17.29 45.45 28.66
CA THR A 281 -16.66 46.17 29.79
C THR A 281 -17.52 47.34 30.26
N GLN A 282 -18.12 48.11 29.33
CA GLN A 282 -19.07 49.17 29.65
C GLN A 282 -20.31 48.64 30.34
N LYS A 283 -20.88 47.54 29.85
CA LYS A 283 -22.05 46.89 30.46
C LYS A 283 -21.74 46.38 31.88
N ASP A 284 -20.57 45.78 32.08
CA ASP A 284 -20.15 45.28 33.38
C ASP A 284 -19.96 46.41 34.41
N TYR A 285 -19.61 47.61 33.95
CA TYR A 285 -19.49 48.82 34.78
C TYR A 285 -20.84 49.51 35.00
N PHE A 286 -21.47 50.01 33.94
CA PHE A 286 -22.65 50.88 34.02
C PHE A 286 -23.94 50.14 34.36
N ASP A 287 -24.15 48.94 33.80
CA ASP A 287 -25.41 48.21 33.99
C ASP A 287 -25.34 47.30 35.20
N LYS A 288 -24.25 46.53 35.33
CA LYS A 288 -24.13 45.50 36.37
C LYS A 288 -23.44 45.97 37.64
N GLY A 289 -22.65 47.07 37.59
CA GLY A 289 -21.84 47.52 38.72
C GLY A 289 -20.83 46.47 39.21
N THR A 290 -20.44 45.53 38.36
CA THR A 290 -19.61 44.37 38.76
C THR A 290 -18.12 44.69 38.84
N ILE A 291 -17.70 45.77 38.18
CA ILE A 291 -16.32 46.28 38.14
C ILE A 291 -16.26 47.71 38.63
N GLU A 292 -15.12 48.11 39.19
CA GLU A 292 -14.89 49.46 39.70
C GLU A 292 -14.45 50.44 38.61
N ALA A 293 -14.64 51.73 38.87
CA ALA A 293 -14.32 52.81 37.92
C ALA A 293 -12.87 52.74 37.42
N ARG A 294 -11.90 52.52 38.32
CA ARG A 294 -10.47 52.47 37.97
C ARG A 294 -10.10 51.25 37.14
N ILE A 295 -10.73 50.10 37.41
CA ILE A 295 -10.57 48.87 36.63
C ILE A 295 -11.19 49.04 35.24
N TYR A 296 -12.38 49.65 35.18
CA TYR A 296 -13.05 50.01 33.94
C TYR A 296 -12.16 50.91 33.08
N GLU A 297 -11.63 52.00 33.64
CA GLU A 297 -10.75 52.93 32.93
C GLU A 297 -9.50 52.22 32.38
N THR A 298 -8.84 51.39 33.20
CA THR A 298 -7.66 50.64 32.78
C THR A 298 -7.97 49.68 31.62
N ARG A 299 -9.06 48.91 31.70
CA ARG A 299 -9.48 47.99 30.62
C ARG A 299 -9.84 48.74 29.35
N VAL A 300 -10.65 49.79 29.44
CA VAL A 300 -11.05 50.60 28.27
C VAL A 300 -9.84 51.27 27.63
N LYS A 301 -8.89 51.78 28.43
CA LYS A 301 -7.64 52.38 27.92
C LYS A 301 -6.81 51.37 27.13
N SER A 302 -6.63 50.15 27.66
CA SER A 302 -5.92 49.06 26.98
C SER A 302 -6.60 48.66 25.66
N LEU A 303 -7.93 48.50 25.67
CA LEU A 303 -8.72 48.16 24.48
C LEU A 303 -8.69 49.27 23.43
N THR A 304 -8.81 50.52 23.85
CA THR A 304 -8.77 51.69 22.96
C THR A 304 -7.40 51.86 22.30
N LYS A 305 -6.32 51.64 23.07
CA LYS A 305 -4.96 51.61 22.52
C LYS A 305 -4.83 50.56 21.41
N ARG A 306 -5.30 49.33 21.66
CA ARG A 306 -5.29 48.27 20.65
C ARG A 306 -6.14 48.60 19.42
N LEU A 307 -7.30 49.23 19.64
CA LEU A 307 -8.19 49.65 18.55
C LEU A 307 -7.48 50.66 17.64
N SER A 308 -6.76 51.63 18.21
CA SER A 308 -5.95 52.61 17.47
C SER A 308 -4.88 51.92 16.61
N GLU A 309 -4.11 50.99 17.20
CA GLU A 309 -3.09 50.21 16.48
C GLU A 309 -3.68 49.45 15.27
N ILE A 310 -4.88 48.88 15.43
CA ILE A 310 -5.56 48.15 14.35
C ILE A 310 -6.06 49.09 13.26
N GLU A 311 -6.60 50.25 13.62
CA GLU A 311 -7.05 51.25 12.65
C GLU A 311 -5.89 51.78 11.80
N GLU A 312 -4.77 52.12 12.45
CA GLU A 312 -3.51 52.47 11.77
C GLU A 312 -3.07 51.36 10.82
N ALA A 313 -3.04 50.10 11.29
CA ALA A 313 -2.67 48.97 10.45
C ALA A 313 -3.63 48.75 9.26
N ILE A 314 -4.93 49.04 9.41
CA ILE A 314 -5.91 48.99 8.31
C ILE A 314 -5.62 50.09 7.28
N VAL A 315 -5.32 51.31 7.73
CA VAL A 315 -4.99 52.44 6.85
C VAL A 315 -3.70 52.14 6.07
N VAL A 316 -2.64 51.71 6.74
CA VAL A 316 -1.36 51.32 6.11
C VAL A 316 -1.58 50.21 5.08
N ASN A 317 -2.35 49.16 5.43
CA ASN A 317 -2.66 48.08 4.48
C ASN A 317 -3.49 48.55 3.27
N ARG A 318 -4.37 49.55 3.45
CA ARG A 318 -5.10 50.17 2.32
C ARG A 318 -4.14 50.91 1.40
N VAL A 319 -3.23 51.72 1.94
CA VAL A 319 -2.22 52.47 1.17
C VAL A 319 -1.30 51.52 0.37
N ILE A 320 -0.78 50.47 1.01
CA ILE A 320 0.07 49.47 0.33
C ILE A 320 -0.68 48.77 -0.81
N ARG A 321 -1.98 48.46 -0.62
CA ARG A 321 -2.79 47.87 -1.68
C ARG A 321 -3.01 48.82 -2.84
N THR A 322 -3.25 50.10 -2.58
CA THR A 322 -3.39 51.11 -3.64
C THR A 322 -2.08 51.28 -4.41
N GLU A 323 -0.93 51.28 -3.74
CA GLU A 323 0.38 51.34 -4.41
C GLU A 323 0.71 50.10 -5.25
N ARG A 324 0.39 48.90 -4.75
CA ARG A 324 0.60 47.66 -5.51
C ARG A 324 -0.29 47.61 -6.75
N LYS A 325 -1.54 48.09 -6.64
CA LYS A 325 -2.44 48.22 -7.80
C LYS A 325 -1.90 49.23 -8.82
N THR A 326 -1.46 50.41 -8.41
CA THR A 326 -0.92 51.42 -9.34
C THR A 326 0.39 50.97 -10.01
N LYS A 327 1.31 50.32 -9.28
CA LYS A 327 2.53 49.74 -9.86
C LYS A 327 2.22 48.56 -10.80
N GLY A 328 1.27 47.70 -10.45
CA GLY A 328 0.81 46.59 -11.30
C GLY A 328 0.14 47.07 -12.59
N VAL A 329 -0.72 48.09 -12.50
CA VAL A 329 -1.36 48.74 -13.65
C VAL A 329 -0.34 49.43 -14.53
N LYS A 330 0.63 50.17 -13.97
CA LYS A 330 1.74 50.75 -14.77
C LYS A 330 2.54 49.67 -15.49
N LYS A 331 2.88 48.55 -14.83
CA LYS A 331 3.62 47.44 -15.46
C LYS A 331 2.82 46.75 -16.57
N LEU A 332 1.50 46.63 -16.40
CA LEU A 332 0.60 46.10 -17.43
C LEU A 332 0.46 47.07 -18.61
N PHE A 333 0.29 48.36 -18.32
CA PHE A 333 0.17 49.43 -19.32
C PHE A 333 1.43 49.54 -20.17
N TRP A 334 2.61 49.52 -19.56
CA TRP A 334 3.89 49.51 -20.30
C TRP A 334 4.07 48.23 -21.14
N ARG A 335 3.65 47.06 -20.65
CA ARG A 335 3.69 45.81 -21.44
C ARG A 335 2.75 45.84 -22.65
N VAL A 336 1.56 46.44 -22.51
CA VAL A 336 0.59 46.58 -23.60
C VAL A 336 1.05 47.65 -24.60
N PHE A 337 1.54 48.78 -24.12
CA PHE A 337 2.08 49.86 -24.95
C PHE A 337 3.27 49.41 -25.80
N TYR A 338 4.21 48.64 -25.20
CA TYR A 338 5.36 48.08 -25.92
C TYR A 338 5.00 47.00 -26.94
N LYS A 339 3.81 46.36 -26.79
CA LYS A 339 3.27 45.38 -27.74
C LYS A 339 2.50 46.00 -28.91
N LEU A 340 2.06 47.25 -28.76
CA LEU A 340 1.34 48.00 -29.80
C LEU A 340 2.27 48.85 -30.67
N PHE A 341 3.48 49.15 -30.18
CA PHE A 341 4.51 49.93 -30.87
C PHE A 341 5.63 49.09 -31.50
N LYS A 342 5.42 47.77 -31.58
CA LYS A 342 6.24 46.82 -32.32
C LYS A 342 5.32 46.06 -33.27
#